data_AF-A0A2E4R6S1-F1
#
_entry.id   AF-A0A2E4R6S1-F1
#
_cell.length_a   1.000
_cell.length_b   1.000
_cell.length_c   1.000
_cell.angle_alpha   90.00
_cell.angle_beta   90.00
_cell.angle_gamma   90.00
#
_symmetry.space_group_name_H-M   'P 1'
#
loop_
_entity.id
_entity.type
_entity.pdbx_description
1 polymer ?
#
loop_
_entity_poly.entity_id
_entity_poly.type
_entity_poly.pdbx_seq_one_letter_code
_entity_poly.pdbx_strand_id
1 'polypeptide(L)'
;MTKKRTTRYSGRSVQIVIVDTALTIAGLTALVGGLLALYRDSAALAATGIAAGIALLFAATVSRFEFLKGFGIEAKVRRLDATIDKAEQALTGLKELTLLTSKTTVRLFSSVGRLGRPPTFDERYELIMGFEKILGETGATKDQIRQTWEPLLKICVFDLMLKPGEVFKEYSQPFRQKLQAQMHNTSPLTPSQGEENAAIVQRQKNLDNHYSNYLARLYKSPLNQAPQIIDELVNTAPELDEDAKQRFTQTIKPYRDEVAYLVNNLSFRNIQFWRDGIPCE
;
A
#
# COMPACT_ATOMS: atom_id res chain seq x y z
N MET A 1 52.48 -7.85 46.79
CA MET A 1 51.28 -8.64 46.39
C MET A 1 50.26 -7.72 45.71
N THR A 2 49.79 -8.17 44.54
CA THR A 2 48.51 -7.82 43.85
C THR A 2 48.21 -6.38 43.43
N LYS A 3 48.88 -5.92 42.36
CA LYS A 3 48.38 -4.91 41.41
C LYS A 3 47.98 -5.64 40.10
N LYS A 4 46.75 -6.18 40.03
CA LYS A 4 46.25 -6.91 38.84
C LYS A 4 44.71 -6.94 38.82
N ARG A 5 44.03 -5.79 38.73
CA ARG A 5 42.57 -5.75 38.50
C ARG A 5 42.04 -4.68 37.53
N THR A 6 42.85 -3.74 37.05
CA THR A 6 42.36 -2.61 36.23
C THR A 6 42.37 -2.84 34.71
N THR A 7 43.09 -3.84 34.18
CA THR A 7 43.24 -4.01 32.72
C THR A 7 42.08 -4.72 32.02
N ARG A 8 41.23 -5.47 32.72
CA ARG A 8 40.08 -6.17 32.09
C ARG A 8 38.88 -5.27 31.79
N TYR A 9 38.77 -4.10 32.43
CA TYR A 9 37.62 -3.20 32.28
C TYR A 9 37.67 -2.37 30.98
N SER A 10 38.87 -2.02 30.50
CA SER A 10 39.06 -1.20 29.28
C SER A 10 38.75 -1.97 27.98
N GLY A 11 39.04 -3.28 27.93
CA GLY A 11 38.84 -4.08 26.72
C GLY A 11 37.38 -4.27 26.32
N ARG A 12 36.46 -4.40 27.29
CA ARG A 12 35.03 -4.61 27.02
C ARG A 12 34.33 -3.34 26.53
N SER A 13 34.68 -2.17 27.08
CA SER A 13 34.12 -0.89 26.60
C SER A 13 34.57 -0.58 25.18
N VAL A 14 35.82 -0.89 24.84
CA VAL A 14 36.35 -0.74 23.47
C VAL A 14 35.64 -1.69 22.50
N GLN A 15 35.41 -2.95 22.89
CA GLN A 15 34.66 -3.91 22.06
C GLN A 15 33.22 -3.45 21.77
N ILE A 16 32.51 -2.92 22.77
CA ILE A 16 31.15 -2.41 22.59
C ILE A 16 31.12 -1.23 21.61
N VAL A 17 32.02 -0.26 21.75
CA VAL A 17 32.10 0.88 20.84
C VAL A 17 32.40 0.44 19.40
N ILE A 18 33.28 -0.55 19.22
CA ILE A 18 33.60 -1.10 17.89
C ILE A 18 32.38 -1.79 17.28
N VAL A 19 31.66 -2.61 18.05
CA VAL A 19 30.47 -3.31 17.58
C VAL A 19 29.37 -2.32 17.21
N ASP A 20 29.14 -1.29 18.02
CA ASP A 20 28.12 -0.26 17.76
C ASP A 20 28.45 0.54 16.51
N THR A 21 29.71 0.92 16.35
CA THR A 21 30.17 1.65 15.18
C THR A 21 30.02 0.79 13.92
N ALA A 22 30.39 -0.50 13.99
CA ALA A 22 30.24 -1.43 12.88
C ALA A 22 28.77 -1.67 12.51
N LEU A 23 27.89 -1.87 13.50
CA LEU A 23 26.45 -2.02 13.30
C LEU A 23 25.82 -0.73 12.76
N THR A 24 26.28 0.44 13.20
CA THR A 24 25.80 1.74 12.70
C THR A 24 26.17 1.93 11.23
N ILE A 25 27.43 1.65 10.87
CA ILE A 25 27.91 1.74 9.49
C ILE A 25 27.18 0.73 8.61
N ALA A 26 27.04 -0.53 9.06
CA ALA A 26 26.31 -1.55 8.33
C ALA A 26 24.83 -1.17 8.15
N GLY A 27 24.21 -0.59 9.18
CA GLY A 27 22.84 -0.13 9.14
C GLY A 27 22.62 1.02 8.16
N LEU A 28 23.48 2.04 8.19
CA LEU A 28 23.47 3.13 7.21
C LEU A 28 23.70 2.61 5.78
N THR A 29 24.64 1.68 5.59
CA THR A 29 24.95 1.12 4.28
C THR A 29 23.77 0.31 3.73
N ALA A 30 23.11 -0.49 4.57
CA ALA A 30 21.91 -1.23 4.20
C ALA A 30 20.73 -0.30 3.88
N LEU A 31 20.56 0.80 4.63
CA LEU A 31 19.56 1.83 4.32
C LEU A 31 19.82 2.50 2.97
N VAL A 32 21.06 2.93 2.72
CA VAL A 32 21.46 3.52 1.43
C VAL A 32 21.29 2.51 0.30
N GLY A 33 21.67 1.24 0.52
CA GLY A 33 21.48 0.16 -0.45
C GLY A 33 20.01 -0.11 -0.75
N GLY A 34 19.15 -0.10 0.27
CA GLY A 34 17.70 -0.24 0.11
C GLY A 34 17.07 0.94 -0.64
N LEU A 35 17.51 2.18 -0.34
CA LEU A 35 17.10 3.37 -1.09
C LEU A 35 17.57 3.32 -2.56
N LEU A 36 18.79 2.85 -2.82
CA LEU A 36 19.31 2.67 -4.19
C LEU A 36 18.60 1.54 -4.93
N ALA A 37 18.21 0.46 -4.25
CA ALA A 37 17.40 -0.61 -4.83
C ALA A 37 16.00 -0.12 -5.22
N LEU A 38 15.46 0.85 -4.46
CA LEU A 38 14.23 1.55 -4.80
C LEU A 38 14.36 2.30 -6.14
N TYR A 39 15.52 2.93 -6.40
CA TYR A 39 15.83 3.59 -7.67
C TYR A 39 16.04 2.61 -8.85
N ARG A 40 16.25 1.32 -8.57
CA ARG A 40 16.48 0.27 -9.57
C ARG A 40 15.28 -0.67 -9.75
N ASP A 41 14.09 -0.25 -9.30
CA ASP A 41 12.84 -1.01 -9.39
C ASP A 41 12.88 -2.39 -8.73
N SER A 42 13.71 -2.58 -7.71
CA SER A 42 13.73 -3.82 -6.93
C SER A 42 13.09 -3.64 -5.56
N ALA A 43 11.76 -3.76 -5.55
CA ALA A 43 10.89 -3.68 -4.39
C ALA A 43 11.34 -4.54 -3.20
N ALA A 44 11.61 -5.83 -3.44
CA ALA A 44 11.99 -6.77 -2.39
C ALA A 44 13.37 -6.43 -1.77
N LEU A 45 14.34 -6.05 -2.60
CA LEU A 45 15.67 -5.60 -2.14
C LEU A 45 15.59 -4.26 -1.40
N ALA A 46 14.73 -3.35 -1.84
CA ALA A 46 14.52 -2.07 -1.18
C ALA A 46 13.91 -2.24 0.22
N ALA A 47 12.82 -3.02 0.32
CA ALA A 47 12.18 -3.34 1.59
C ALA A 47 13.15 -4.04 2.55
N THR A 48 13.88 -5.04 2.06
CA THR A 48 14.86 -5.78 2.86
C THR A 48 16.01 -4.89 3.31
N GLY A 49 16.58 -4.07 2.44
CA GLY A 49 17.69 -3.17 2.76
C GLY A 49 17.29 -2.09 3.77
N ILE A 50 16.13 -1.47 3.60
CA ILE A 50 15.61 -0.47 4.53
C ILE A 50 15.30 -1.12 5.90
N ALA A 51 14.60 -2.26 5.92
CA ALA A 51 14.28 -2.96 7.16
C ALA A 51 15.53 -3.45 7.90
N ALA A 52 16.49 -4.05 7.19
CA ALA A 52 17.76 -4.49 7.76
C ALA A 52 18.59 -3.31 8.27
N GLY A 53 18.62 -2.20 7.54
CA GLY A 53 19.35 -1.01 7.96
C GLY A 53 18.81 -0.39 9.24
N ILE A 54 17.48 -0.29 9.36
CA ILE A 54 16.82 0.16 10.59
C ILE A 54 17.09 -0.81 11.75
N ALA A 55 17.01 -2.11 11.54
CA ALA A 55 17.28 -3.13 12.57
C ALA A 55 18.73 -3.07 13.08
N LEU A 56 19.71 -2.89 12.17
CA LEU A 56 21.13 -2.78 12.51
C LEU A 56 21.45 -1.48 13.27
N LEU A 57 20.87 -0.36 12.84
CA LEU A 57 20.98 0.91 13.58
C LEU A 57 20.42 0.78 15.00
N PHE A 58 19.34 0.02 15.18
CA PHE A 58 18.79 -0.24 16.50
C PHE A 58 19.68 -1.18 17.32
N ALA A 59 20.19 -2.26 16.73
CA ALA A 59 21.12 -3.16 17.39
C ALA A 59 22.38 -2.43 17.91
N ALA A 60 22.85 -1.42 17.17
CA ALA A 60 23.95 -0.53 17.60
C ALA A 60 23.63 0.29 18.86
N THR A 61 22.35 0.43 19.22
CA THR A 61 21.93 1.11 20.46
C THR A 61 21.66 0.15 21.62
N VAL A 62 21.44 -1.15 21.34
CA VAL A 62 21.10 -2.18 22.36
C VAL A 62 22.29 -2.54 23.26
N SER A 63 23.50 -2.56 22.72
CA SER A 63 24.75 -2.82 23.46
C SER A 63 25.03 -1.85 24.62
N ARG A 64 24.57 -0.59 24.52
CA ARG A 64 24.63 0.40 25.60
C ARG A 64 23.81 -0.03 26.82
N PHE A 65 22.83 -0.91 26.64
CA PHE A 65 22.02 -1.48 27.72
C PHE A 65 22.71 -2.66 28.42
N GLU A 66 23.60 -3.41 27.75
CA GLU A 66 24.38 -4.48 28.39
C GLU A 66 25.49 -3.94 29.31
N PHE A 67 26.08 -2.80 28.98
CA PHE A 67 27.09 -2.15 29.82
C PHE A 67 26.56 -1.79 31.22
N LEU A 68 25.25 -1.50 31.33
CA LEU A 68 24.56 -1.22 32.59
C LEU A 68 24.32 -2.47 33.46
N LYS A 69 24.30 -3.68 32.88
CA LYS A 69 24.22 -4.95 33.65
C LYS A 69 25.54 -5.29 34.37
N GLY A 70 26.67 -4.72 33.95
CA GLY A 70 27.99 -4.96 34.53
C GLY A 70 28.27 -4.25 35.87
N PHE A 71 27.37 -3.41 36.35
CA PHE A 71 27.51 -2.67 37.61
C PHE A 71 26.76 -3.36 38.77
N GLY A 72 27.41 -4.34 39.39
CA GLY A 72 27.27 -4.64 40.82
C GLY A 72 25.97 -5.36 41.26
N ILE A 73 26.16 -6.58 41.73
CA ILE A 73 25.21 -7.49 42.36
C ILE A 73 24.82 -6.93 43.74
N GLU A 74 23.97 -5.90 43.82
CA GLU A 74 23.41 -5.46 45.12
C GLU A 74 22.09 -4.65 45.02
N ALA A 75 21.52 -4.51 43.82
CA ALA A 75 20.25 -3.79 43.60
C ALA A 75 19.15 -4.72 43.05
N LYS A 76 19.05 -5.94 43.59
CA LYS A 76 18.36 -7.08 42.94
C LYS A 76 16.83 -7.03 42.90
N VAL A 77 16.18 -6.00 43.46
CA VAL A 77 14.70 -5.90 43.46
C VAL A 77 14.21 -4.63 42.77
N ARG A 78 14.68 -3.43 43.16
CA ARG A 78 14.29 -2.17 42.48
C ARG A 78 14.77 -2.04 41.03
N ARG A 79 15.85 -2.72 40.64
CA ARG A 79 16.30 -2.73 39.23
C ARG A 79 15.55 -3.73 38.38
N LEU A 80 14.87 -4.72 38.94
CA LEU A 80 14.13 -5.69 38.13
C LEU A 80 12.92 -5.00 37.49
N ASP A 81 12.13 -4.27 38.27
CA ASP A 81 11.03 -3.43 37.77
C ASP A 81 11.53 -2.38 36.79
N ALA A 82 12.60 -1.66 37.11
CA ALA A 82 13.19 -0.69 36.19
C ALA A 82 13.83 -1.32 34.92
N THR A 83 14.16 -2.61 34.93
CA THR A 83 14.66 -3.34 33.74
C THR A 83 13.49 -3.87 32.92
N ILE A 84 12.38 -4.26 33.57
CA ILE A 84 11.12 -4.62 32.94
C ILE A 84 10.52 -3.37 32.26
N ASP A 85 10.40 -2.24 32.96
CA ASP A 85 9.92 -0.97 32.41
C ASP A 85 10.76 -0.52 31.20
N LYS A 86 12.08 -0.71 31.26
CA LYS A 86 12.98 -0.37 30.14
C LYS A 86 12.89 -1.35 28.97
N ALA A 87 12.66 -2.63 29.24
CA ALA A 87 12.39 -3.62 28.20
C ALA A 87 11.03 -3.35 27.54
N GLU A 88 10.01 -2.95 28.30
CA GLU A 88 8.71 -2.53 27.79
C GLU A 88 8.81 -1.24 26.97
N GLN A 89 9.61 -0.26 27.41
CA GLN A 89 9.89 0.93 26.61
C GLN A 89 10.64 0.60 25.31
N ALA A 90 11.65 -0.28 25.36
CA ALA A 90 12.37 -0.72 24.17
C ALA A 90 11.47 -1.50 23.20
N LEU A 91 10.62 -2.37 23.73
CA LEU A 91 9.59 -3.10 22.96
C LEU A 91 8.62 -2.11 22.33
N THR A 92 8.14 -1.11 23.08
CA THR A 92 7.24 -0.06 22.57
C THR A 92 7.89 0.75 21.46
N GLY A 93 9.15 1.15 21.63
CA GLY A 93 9.91 1.84 20.59
C GLY A 93 10.12 1.00 19.33
N LEU A 94 10.38 -0.31 19.48
CA LEU A 94 10.45 -1.26 18.36
C LEU A 94 9.11 -1.37 17.62
N LYS A 95 8.00 -1.45 18.35
CA LYS A 95 6.64 -1.49 17.78
C LYS A 95 6.33 -0.21 16.99
N GLU A 96 6.64 0.94 17.54
CA GLU A 96 6.45 2.24 16.89
C GLU A 96 7.32 2.39 15.63
N LEU A 97 8.57 1.92 15.67
CA LEU A 97 9.50 1.94 14.54
C LEU A 97 9.07 0.98 13.43
N THR A 98 8.63 -0.23 13.76
CA THR A 98 8.04 -1.16 12.81
C THR A 98 6.82 -0.53 12.14
N LEU A 99 5.95 0.12 12.91
CA LEU A 99 4.78 0.79 12.37
C LEU A 99 5.17 1.95 11.43
N LEU A 100 6.16 2.76 11.82
CA LEU A 100 6.68 3.86 11.00
C LEU A 100 7.33 3.36 9.71
N THR A 101 8.13 2.29 9.79
CA THR A 101 8.79 1.66 8.64
C THR A 101 7.74 1.08 7.70
N SER A 102 6.77 0.34 8.23
CA SER A 102 5.65 -0.21 7.45
C SER A 102 4.89 0.90 6.74
N LYS A 103 4.51 1.98 7.45
CA LYS A 103 3.84 3.15 6.85
C LYS A 103 4.67 3.78 5.74
N THR A 104 5.98 3.91 5.94
CA THR A 104 6.89 4.54 4.97
C THR A 104 7.06 3.66 3.73
N THR A 105 7.29 2.36 3.91
CA THR A 105 7.40 1.39 2.81
C THR A 105 6.09 1.29 2.04
N VAL A 106 4.94 1.19 2.73
CA VAL A 106 3.63 1.20 2.08
C VAL A 106 3.42 2.48 1.28
N ARG A 107 3.75 3.65 1.84
CA ARG A 107 3.65 4.93 1.10
C ARG A 107 4.58 5.00 -0.11
N LEU A 108 5.78 4.47 0.00
CA LEU A 108 6.71 4.39 -1.11
C LEU A 108 6.15 3.47 -2.20
N PHE A 109 5.70 2.27 -1.86
CA PHE A 109 5.08 1.34 -2.82
C PHE A 109 3.77 1.84 -3.41
N SER A 110 3.03 2.68 -2.67
CA SER A 110 1.81 3.28 -3.16
C SER A 110 2.06 4.47 -4.11
N SER A 111 3.27 5.05 -4.08
CA SER A 111 3.57 6.31 -4.78
C SER A 111 4.64 6.14 -5.87
N VAL A 112 5.57 5.20 -5.69
CA VAL A 112 6.71 4.89 -6.56
C VAL A 112 6.30 3.76 -7.52
N GLY A 113 6.46 3.97 -8.83
CA GLY A 113 6.19 2.95 -9.86
C GLY A 113 5.29 3.40 -11.01
N ARG A 114 4.54 4.51 -10.91
CA ARG A 114 3.76 5.02 -12.06
C ARG A 114 4.60 5.72 -13.15
N LEU A 115 5.85 6.08 -12.86
CA LEU A 115 6.78 6.68 -13.82
C LEU A 115 7.77 5.66 -14.44
N GLY A 116 7.74 4.40 -13.98
CA GLY A 116 8.61 3.30 -14.43
C GLY A 116 7.77 2.03 -14.61
N ARG A 117 8.00 1.02 -13.78
CA ARG A 117 7.15 -0.18 -13.72
C ARG A 117 6.31 -0.18 -12.44
N PRO A 118 4.96 -0.20 -12.53
CA PRO A 118 4.14 -0.37 -11.34
C PRO A 118 4.40 -1.77 -10.75
N PRO A 119 4.55 -1.91 -9.42
CA PRO A 119 4.74 -3.21 -8.79
C PRO A 119 3.57 -4.13 -9.12
N THR A 120 3.84 -5.40 -9.38
CA THR A 120 2.84 -6.44 -9.64
C THR A 120 1.96 -6.69 -8.42
N PHE A 121 0.80 -7.32 -8.62
CA PHE A 121 -0.04 -7.71 -7.49
C PHE A 121 0.70 -8.63 -6.50
N ASP A 122 1.50 -9.57 -7.02
CA ASP A 122 2.27 -10.51 -6.20
C ASP A 122 3.29 -9.80 -5.30
N GLU A 123 4.05 -8.85 -5.83
CA GLU A 123 5.01 -8.07 -5.04
C GLU A 123 4.33 -7.26 -3.91
N ARG A 124 3.13 -6.73 -4.18
CA ARG A 124 2.36 -6.01 -3.15
C ARG A 124 1.76 -6.96 -2.14
N TYR A 125 1.30 -8.13 -2.57
CA TYR A 125 0.74 -9.15 -1.70
C TYR A 125 1.80 -9.72 -0.75
N GLU A 126 3.00 -10.01 -1.26
CA GLU A 126 4.15 -10.42 -0.43
C GLU A 126 4.51 -9.36 0.62
N LEU A 127 4.49 -8.08 0.23
CA LEU A 127 4.70 -6.97 1.15
C LEU A 127 3.60 -6.94 2.23
N ILE A 128 2.34 -7.15 1.83
CA ILE A 128 1.20 -7.18 2.74
C ILE A 128 1.36 -8.28 3.79
N MET A 129 1.57 -9.51 3.33
CA MET A 129 1.79 -10.68 4.19
C MET A 129 3.02 -10.49 5.10
N GLY A 130 4.10 -9.94 4.54
CA GLY A 130 5.35 -9.67 5.25
C GLY A 130 5.14 -8.76 6.46
N PHE A 131 4.49 -7.61 6.29
CA PHE A 131 4.23 -6.74 7.44
C PHE A 131 3.04 -7.18 8.28
N GLU A 132 2.06 -7.91 7.77
CA GLU A 132 0.97 -8.43 8.61
C GLU A 132 1.52 -9.34 9.71
N LYS A 133 2.47 -10.20 9.37
CA LYS A 133 3.21 -11.02 10.33
C LYS A 133 3.89 -10.17 11.40
N ILE A 134 4.61 -9.12 11.00
CA ILE A 134 5.36 -8.26 11.92
C ILE A 134 4.41 -7.40 12.76
N LEU A 135 3.33 -6.87 12.17
CA LEU A 135 2.34 -6.04 12.85
C LEU A 135 1.49 -6.85 13.84
N GLY A 136 1.19 -8.12 13.54
CA GLY A 136 0.55 -9.04 14.47
C GLY A 136 1.40 -9.27 15.73
N GLU A 137 2.72 -9.39 15.57
CA GLU A 137 3.67 -9.58 16.68
C GLU A 137 3.91 -8.29 17.50
N THR A 138 3.65 -7.11 16.92
CA THR A 138 3.79 -5.82 17.62
C THR A 138 2.58 -5.46 18.49
N GLY A 139 1.50 -6.24 18.47
CA GLY A 139 0.27 -5.92 19.21
C GLY A 139 -0.43 -4.66 18.70
N ALA A 140 -0.21 -4.31 17.43
CA ALA A 140 -0.91 -3.21 16.78
C ALA A 140 -2.42 -3.50 16.74
N THR A 141 -3.23 -2.45 16.97
CA THR A 141 -4.68 -2.56 16.87
C THR A 141 -5.11 -2.76 15.41
N LYS A 142 -6.28 -3.38 15.19
CA LYS A 142 -6.86 -3.55 13.85
C LYS A 142 -7.00 -2.21 13.11
N ASP A 143 -7.29 -1.12 13.81
CA ASP A 143 -7.41 0.21 13.21
C ASP A 143 -6.05 0.79 12.79
N GLN A 144 -4.99 0.58 13.58
CA GLN A 144 -3.63 0.98 13.19
C GLN A 144 -3.15 0.19 11.97
N ILE A 145 -3.45 -1.11 11.93
CA ILE A 145 -3.19 -1.99 10.78
C ILE A 145 -3.95 -1.46 9.56
N ARG A 146 -5.26 -1.18 9.68
CA ARG A 146 -6.08 -0.60 8.61
C ARG A 146 -5.51 0.70 8.06
N GLN A 147 -5.22 1.67 8.92
CA GLN A 147 -4.67 2.97 8.53
C GLN A 147 -3.30 2.85 7.84
N THR A 148 -2.52 1.83 8.23
CA THR A 148 -1.21 1.57 7.62
C THR A 148 -1.40 1.00 6.22
N TRP A 149 -2.34 0.07 6.03
CA TRP A 149 -2.57 -0.61 4.76
C TRP A 149 -3.38 0.17 3.73
N GLU A 150 -4.27 1.05 4.20
CA GLU A 150 -5.27 1.71 3.36
C GLU A 150 -4.70 2.33 2.07
N PRO A 151 -3.55 3.05 2.08
CA PRO A 151 -2.99 3.61 0.84
C PRO A 151 -2.66 2.55 -0.23
N LEU A 152 -2.13 1.39 0.17
CA LEU A 152 -1.78 0.31 -0.76
C LEU A 152 -3.01 -0.47 -1.20
N LEU A 153 -3.92 -0.78 -0.27
CA LEU A 153 -5.16 -1.47 -0.58
C LEU A 153 -6.02 -0.67 -1.57
N LYS A 154 -6.07 0.65 -1.43
CA LYS A 154 -6.74 1.54 -2.40
C LYS A 154 -6.18 1.40 -3.81
N ILE A 155 -4.88 1.18 -3.96
CA ILE A 155 -4.26 0.99 -5.28
C ILE A 155 -4.56 -0.40 -5.81
N CYS A 156 -4.55 -1.43 -4.96
CA CYS A 156 -4.99 -2.76 -5.39
C CYS A 156 -6.44 -2.72 -5.91
N VAL A 157 -7.33 -2.00 -5.22
CA VAL A 157 -8.72 -1.80 -5.68
C VAL A 157 -8.77 -1.00 -6.99
N PHE A 158 -8.00 0.10 -7.10
CA PHE A 158 -7.94 0.89 -8.31
C PHE A 158 -7.47 0.07 -9.51
N ASP A 159 -6.38 -0.69 -9.37
CA ASP A 159 -5.81 -1.50 -10.45
C ASP A 159 -6.72 -2.67 -10.82
N LEU A 160 -7.37 -3.29 -9.84
CA LEU A 160 -8.41 -4.30 -10.10
C LEU A 160 -9.54 -3.70 -10.94
N MET A 161 -9.98 -2.48 -10.61
CA MET A 161 -11.02 -1.77 -11.34
C MET A 161 -10.56 -1.17 -12.67
N LEU A 162 -9.30 -1.31 -13.09
CA LEU A 162 -8.94 -1.01 -14.48
C LEU A 162 -9.48 -2.07 -15.45
N LYS A 163 -9.58 -3.34 -15.01
CA LYS A 163 -9.95 -4.48 -15.86
C LYS A 163 -11.38 -4.40 -16.42
N PRO A 164 -12.41 -4.02 -15.64
CA PRO A 164 -13.76 -3.82 -16.17
C PRO A 164 -13.90 -2.64 -17.15
N GLY A 165 -12.84 -1.84 -17.34
CA GLY A 165 -12.87 -0.69 -18.24
C GLY A 165 -13.04 -1.07 -19.70
N GLU A 166 -12.43 -2.18 -20.14
CA GLU A 166 -12.63 -2.69 -21.49
C GLU A 166 -14.05 -3.22 -21.68
N VAL A 167 -14.58 -3.94 -20.70
CA VAL A 167 -15.97 -4.40 -20.68
C VAL A 167 -16.94 -3.21 -20.78
N PHE A 168 -16.70 -2.13 -20.03
CA PHE A 168 -17.53 -0.92 -20.13
C PHE A 168 -17.47 -0.28 -21.53
N LYS A 169 -16.31 -0.31 -22.20
CA LYS A 169 -16.20 0.16 -23.59
C LYS A 169 -17.05 -0.67 -24.54
N GLU A 170 -17.05 -1.99 -24.40
CA GLU A 170 -17.87 -2.89 -25.21
C GLU A 170 -19.36 -2.61 -25.04
N TYR A 171 -19.87 -2.51 -23.81
CA TYR A 171 -21.27 -2.19 -23.55
C TYR A 171 -21.67 -0.78 -24.03
N SER A 172 -20.74 0.18 -23.99
CA SER A 172 -21.00 1.56 -24.45
C SER A 172 -20.83 1.74 -25.96
N GLN A 173 -20.26 0.77 -26.68
CA GLN A 173 -19.93 0.90 -28.10
C GLN A 173 -21.15 1.13 -29.01
N PRO A 174 -22.29 0.43 -28.87
CA PRO A 174 -23.48 0.69 -29.69
C PRO A 174 -23.98 2.13 -29.53
N PHE A 175 -23.90 2.68 -28.32
CA PHE A 175 -24.31 4.06 -28.04
C PHE A 175 -23.34 5.08 -28.64
N ARG A 176 -22.02 4.82 -28.58
CA ARG A 176 -21.01 5.64 -29.27
C ARG A 176 -21.28 5.69 -30.77
N GLN A 177 -21.57 4.55 -31.39
CA GLN A 177 -21.90 4.48 -32.83
C GLN A 177 -23.18 5.26 -33.16
N LYS A 178 -24.21 5.16 -32.31
CA LYS A 178 -25.46 5.92 -32.48
C LYS A 178 -25.23 7.44 -32.39
N LEU A 179 -24.47 7.91 -31.40
CA LEU A 179 -24.12 9.32 -31.26
C LEU A 179 -23.27 9.81 -32.44
N GLN A 180 -22.32 8.99 -32.92
CA GLN A 180 -21.51 9.28 -34.11
C GLN A 180 -22.36 9.42 -35.38
N ALA A 181 -23.29 8.49 -35.61
CA ALA A 181 -24.21 8.56 -36.74
C ALA A 181 -25.11 9.81 -36.69
N GLN A 182 -25.58 10.19 -35.49
CA GLN A 182 -26.33 11.43 -35.29
C GLN A 182 -25.50 12.67 -35.66
N MET A 183 -24.24 12.77 -35.22
CA MET A 183 -23.38 13.90 -35.61
C MET A 183 -23.17 13.99 -37.13
N HIS A 184 -22.92 12.88 -37.81
CA HIS A 184 -22.74 12.88 -39.27
C HIS A 184 -23.98 13.38 -40.01
N ASN A 185 -25.18 13.04 -39.53
CA ASN A 185 -26.44 13.45 -40.14
C ASN A 185 -26.84 14.91 -39.83
N THR A 186 -26.18 15.56 -38.87
CA THR A 186 -26.57 16.87 -38.33
C THR A 186 -25.57 17.97 -38.66
N SER A 187 -24.78 17.84 -39.75
CA SER A 187 -23.82 18.87 -40.20
C SER A 187 -24.46 20.28 -40.16
N PRO A 188 -23.85 21.26 -39.47
CA PRO A 188 -24.56 22.49 -39.11
C PRO A 188 -24.85 23.35 -40.34
N LEU A 189 -26.13 23.48 -40.67
CA LEU A 189 -26.63 24.39 -41.71
C LEU A 189 -27.39 25.58 -41.08
N THR A 190 -27.75 25.48 -39.78
CA THR A 190 -28.54 26.49 -39.04
C THR A 190 -28.11 26.58 -37.56
N PRO A 191 -28.41 27.68 -36.85
CA PRO A 191 -28.09 27.83 -35.41
C PRO A 191 -28.73 26.76 -34.51
N SER A 192 -29.97 26.34 -34.79
CA SER A 192 -30.66 25.28 -34.02
C SER A 192 -29.98 23.91 -34.17
N GLN A 193 -29.49 23.58 -35.36
CA GLN A 193 -28.66 22.38 -35.59
C GLN A 193 -27.28 22.49 -34.92
N GLY A 194 -26.78 23.71 -34.70
CA GLY A 194 -25.59 23.97 -33.89
C GLY A 194 -25.79 23.59 -32.42
N GLU A 195 -26.94 23.92 -31.84
CA GLU A 195 -27.30 23.54 -30.46
C GLU A 195 -27.50 22.03 -30.30
N GLU A 196 -28.16 21.39 -31.26
CA GLU A 196 -28.35 19.94 -31.28
C GLU A 196 -27.01 19.19 -31.36
N ASN A 197 -26.10 19.64 -32.24
CA ASN A 197 -24.74 19.11 -32.31
C ASN A 197 -23.97 19.29 -31.00
N ALA A 198 -24.07 20.46 -30.36
CA ALA A 198 -23.41 20.72 -29.09
C ALA A 198 -23.90 19.76 -27.99
N ALA A 199 -25.21 19.46 -27.96
CA ALA A 199 -25.78 18.48 -27.05
C ALA A 199 -25.27 17.05 -27.30
N ILE A 200 -25.17 16.62 -28.57
CA ILE A 200 -24.63 15.30 -28.93
C ILE A 200 -23.14 15.19 -28.52
N VAL A 201 -22.34 16.22 -28.80
CA VAL A 201 -20.93 16.28 -28.39
C VAL A 201 -20.81 16.20 -26.87
N GLN A 202 -21.68 16.86 -26.12
CA GLN A 202 -21.65 16.80 -24.65
C GLN A 202 -22.01 15.40 -24.13
N ARG A 203 -23.00 14.72 -24.72
CA ARG A 203 -23.36 13.34 -24.37
C ARG A 203 -22.21 12.37 -24.63
N GLN A 204 -21.53 12.51 -25.78
CA GLN A 204 -20.34 11.71 -26.08
C GLN A 204 -19.23 11.95 -25.06
N LYS A 205 -18.92 13.21 -24.72
CA LYS A 205 -17.94 13.54 -23.68
C LYS A 205 -18.31 12.95 -22.32
N ASN A 206 -19.59 12.96 -21.95
CA ASN A 206 -20.05 12.36 -20.70
C ASN A 206 -19.82 10.84 -20.69
N LEU A 207 -20.12 10.16 -21.79
CA LEU A 207 -19.89 8.72 -21.95
C LEU A 207 -18.39 8.36 -21.93
N ASP A 208 -17.57 9.15 -22.63
CA ASP A 208 -16.11 8.97 -22.69
C ASP A 208 -15.44 9.17 -21.33
N ASN A 209 -15.90 10.17 -20.58
CA ASN A 209 -15.32 10.50 -19.28
C ASN A 209 -15.95 9.74 -18.12
N HIS A 210 -17.04 9.00 -18.32
CA HIS A 210 -17.76 8.33 -17.22
C HIS A 210 -16.84 7.41 -16.41
N TYR A 211 -16.15 6.50 -17.11
CA TYR A 211 -15.28 5.50 -16.49
C TYR A 211 -14.03 6.13 -15.86
N SER A 212 -13.43 7.12 -16.52
CA SER A 212 -12.24 7.82 -16.01
C SER A 212 -12.58 8.66 -14.77
N ASN A 213 -13.73 9.35 -14.77
CA ASN A 213 -14.24 10.08 -13.61
C ASN A 213 -14.55 9.12 -12.44
N TYR A 214 -15.13 7.96 -12.74
CA TYR A 214 -15.35 6.90 -11.76
C TYR A 214 -14.03 6.44 -11.12
N LEU A 215 -13.02 6.11 -11.92
CA LEU A 215 -11.70 5.69 -11.43
C LEU A 215 -11.03 6.79 -10.59
N ALA A 216 -11.13 8.05 -11.03
CA ALA A 216 -10.61 9.19 -10.28
C ALA A 216 -11.31 9.35 -8.92
N ARG A 217 -12.63 9.14 -8.87
CA ARG A 217 -13.41 9.17 -7.63
C ARG A 217 -13.02 8.01 -6.70
N LEU A 218 -12.90 6.80 -7.24
CA LEU A 218 -12.46 5.62 -6.49
C LEU A 218 -11.07 5.83 -5.86
N TYR A 219 -10.13 6.42 -6.60
CA TYR A 219 -8.79 6.74 -6.10
C TYR A 219 -8.79 7.78 -4.97
N LYS A 220 -9.64 8.82 -5.08
CA LYS A 220 -9.71 9.91 -4.10
C LYS A 220 -10.50 9.53 -2.84
N SER A 221 -11.45 8.62 -2.95
CA SER A 221 -12.36 8.29 -1.85
C SER A 221 -11.71 7.38 -0.80
N PRO A 222 -12.20 7.39 0.46
CA PRO A 222 -11.82 6.40 1.47
C PRO A 222 -12.09 4.95 1.01
N LEU A 223 -11.26 4.00 1.47
CA LEU A 223 -11.37 2.60 1.02
C LEU A 223 -12.74 1.97 1.33
N ASN A 224 -13.35 2.33 2.46
CA ASN A 224 -14.66 1.82 2.87
C ASN A 224 -15.82 2.23 1.95
N GLN A 225 -15.65 3.26 1.13
CA GLN A 225 -16.66 3.70 0.15
C GLN A 225 -16.53 2.97 -1.19
N ALA A 226 -15.44 2.21 -1.41
CA ALA A 226 -15.19 1.56 -2.69
C ALA A 226 -16.32 0.64 -3.18
N PRO A 227 -16.94 -0.23 -2.34
CA PRO A 227 -18.05 -1.08 -2.80
C PRO A 227 -19.25 -0.28 -3.31
N GLN A 228 -19.64 0.78 -2.59
CA GLN A 228 -20.72 1.66 -2.99
C GLN A 228 -20.38 2.40 -4.29
N ILE A 229 -19.15 2.89 -4.41
CA ILE A 229 -18.69 3.56 -5.63
C ILE A 229 -18.80 2.61 -6.83
N ILE A 230 -18.42 1.33 -6.68
CA ILE A 230 -18.55 0.28 -7.70
C ILE A 230 -20.02 0.05 -8.07
N ASP A 231 -20.92 -0.02 -7.09
CA ASP A 231 -22.37 -0.17 -7.34
C ASP A 231 -22.92 1.03 -8.16
N GLU A 232 -22.43 2.25 -7.88
CA GLU A 232 -22.83 3.46 -8.60
C GLU A 232 -22.31 3.54 -10.05
N LEU A 233 -21.21 2.86 -10.39
CA LEU A 233 -20.64 2.86 -11.75
C LEU A 233 -21.69 2.48 -12.81
N VAL A 234 -22.47 1.44 -12.52
CA VAL A 234 -23.51 0.94 -13.43
C VAL A 234 -24.76 1.81 -13.38
N ASN A 235 -25.20 2.15 -12.17
CA ASN A 235 -26.46 2.88 -11.96
C ASN A 235 -26.41 4.29 -12.57
N THR A 236 -25.23 4.90 -12.61
CA THR A 236 -25.02 6.25 -13.15
C THR A 236 -24.46 6.24 -14.57
N ALA A 237 -24.32 5.06 -15.19
CA ALA A 237 -23.76 4.93 -16.54
C ALA A 237 -24.66 5.67 -17.56
N PRO A 238 -24.15 6.71 -18.23
CA PRO A 238 -24.95 7.46 -19.19
C PRO A 238 -25.24 6.59 -20.41
N GLU A 239 -26.41 6.77 -21.01
CA GLU A 239 -26.83 6.15 -22.27
C GLU A 239 -27.02 4.62 -22.25
N LEU A 240 -26.56 3.89 -21.24
CA LEU A 240 -26.82 2.44 -21.15
C LEU A 240 -28.32 2.19 -20.92
N ASP A 241 -28.89 1.28 -21.71
CA ASP A 241 -30.22 0.74 -21.47
C ASP A 241 -30.25 -0.23 -20.28
N GLU A 242 -31.44 -0.59 -19.82
CA GLU A 242 -31.61 -1.45 -18.64
C GLU A 242 -31.03 -2.85 -18.84
N ASP A 243 -31.09 -3.41 -20.05
CA ASP A 243 -30.52 -4.72 -20.36
C ASP A 243 -28.98 -4.69 -20.32
N ALA A 244 -28.36 -3.64 -20.85
CA ALA A 244 -26.92 -3.41 -20.79
C ALA A 244 -26.47 -3.13 -19.35
N LYS A 245 -27.22 -2.34 -18.58
CA LYS A 245 -26.97 -2.15 -17.16
C LYS A 245 -27.03 -3.46 -16.40
N GLN A 246 -28.08 -4.27 -16.60
CA GLN A 246 -28.22 -5.56 -15.91
C GLN A 246 -27.06 -6.50 -16.21
N ARG A 247 -26.69 -6.63 -17.49
CA ARG A 247 -25.54 -7.47 -17.90
C ARG A 247 -24.23 -6.93 -17.32
N PHE A 248 -24.01 -5.62 -17.38
CA PHE A 248 -22.81 -5.01 -16.82
C PHE A 248 -22.75 -5.17 -15.29
N THR A 249 -23.87 -5.02 -14.58
CA THR A 249 -23.98 -5.34 -13.14
C THR A 249 -23.55 -6.76 -12.85
N GLN A 250 -24.01 -7.74 -13.63
CA GLN A 250 -23.59 -9.14 -13.46
C GLN A 250 -22.09 -9.32 -13.67
N THR A 251 -21.51 -8.65 -14.67
CA THR A 251 -20.07 -8.71 -14.95
C THR A 251 -19.23 -8.05 -13.84
N ILE A 252 -19.68 -6.94 -13.26
CA ILE A 252 -18.91 -6.25 -12.21
C ILE A 252 -19.13 -6.83 -10.81
N LYS A 253 -20.17 -7.65 -10.61
CA LYS A 253 -20.51 -8.21 -9.29
C LYS A 253 -19.35 -8.96 -8.63
N PRO A 254 -18.58 -9.84 -9.31
CA PRO A 254 -17.42 -10.49 -8.70
C PRO A 254 -16.36 -9.50 -8.19
N TYR A 255 -16.11 -8.42 -8.94
CA TYR A 255 -15.18 -7.35 -8.53
C TYR A 255 -15.68 -6.65 -7.27
N ARG A 256 -16.97 -6.29 -7.25
CA ARG A 256 -17.63 -5.67 -6.12
C ARG A 256 -17.57 -6.53 -4.86
N ASP A 257 -17.82 -7.83 -4.99
CA ASP A 257 -17.82 -8.78 -3.88
C ASP A 257 -16.42 -8.98 -3.31
N GLU A 258 -15.37 -9.05 -4.14
CA GLU A 258 -13.99 -9.11 -3.69
C GLU A 258 -13.55 -7.82 -2.98
N VAL A 259 -13.93 -6.65 -3.50
CA VAL A 259 -13.62 -5.37 -2.85
C VAL A 259 -14.36 -5.25 -1.51
N ALA A 260 -15.63 -5.67 -1.44
CA ALA A 260 -16.37 -5.69 -0.18
C ALA A 260 -15.72 -6.63 0.85
N TYR A 261 -15.25 -7.81 0.42
CA TYR A 261 -14.51 -8.71 1.29
C TYR A 261 -13.21 -8.06 1.80
N LEU A 262 -12.44 -7.42 0.92
CA LEU A 262 -11.19 -6.74 1.28
C LEU A 262 -11.43 -5.63 2.31
N VAL A 263 -12.46 -4.81 2.14
CA VAL A 263 -12.81 -3.72 3.07
C VAL A 263 -13.11 -4.26 4.48
N ASN A 264 -13.86 -5.37 4.53
CA ASN A 264 -14.32 -5.96 5.79
C ASN A 264 -13.22 -6.74 6.52
N ASN A 265 -12.35 -7.43 5.78
CA ASN A 265 -11.38 -8.36 6.35
C ASN A 265 -9.92 -7.88 6.27
N LEU A 266 -9.65 -6.82 5.50
CA LEU A 266 -8.30 -6.34 5.17
C LEU A 266 -7.39 -7.43 4.56
N SER A 267 -8.01 -8.42 3.92
CA SER A 267 -7.34 -9.57 3.30
C SER A 267 -7.95 -9.91 1.95
N PHE A 268 -7.20 -10.65 1.14
CA PHE A 268 -7.61 -11.07 -0.20
C PHE A 268 -8.18 -12.49 -0.14
N ARG A 269 -9.43 -12.67 -0.58
CA ARG A 269 -10.07 -14.00 -0.61
C ARG A 269 -9.60 -14.83 -1.80
N ASN A 270 -9.53 -14.23 -2.98
CA ASN A 270 -9.18 -14.91 -4.22
C ASN A 270 -7.97 -14.25 -4.90
N ILE A 271 -6.76 -14.62 -4.47
CA ILE A 271 -5.48 -14.07 -4.96
C ILE A 271 -5.40 -14.11 -6.50
N GLN A 272 -5.85 -15.20 -7.12
CA GLN A 272 -5.84 -15.34 -8.58
C GLN A 272 -6.74 -14.30 -9.26
N PHE A 273 -7.93 -14.06 -8.71
CA PHE A 273 -8.83 -13.03 -9.24
C PHE A 273 -8.24 -11.62 -9.11
N TRP A 274 -7.57 -11.32 -8.00
CA TRP A 274 -6.89 -10.03 -7.85
C TRP A 274 -5.75 -9.87 -8.87
N ARG A 275 -5.01 -10.96 -9.14
CA ARG A 275 -3.95 -11.00 -10.16
C ARG A 275 -4.50 -10.83 -11.57
N ASP A 276 -5.49 -11.62 -11.97
CA ASP A 276 -5.88 -11.78 -13.38
C ASP A 276 -7.23 -11.14 -13.73
N GLY A 277 -8.12 -11.00 -12.76
CA GLY A 277 -9.50 -10.53 -12.97
C GLY A 277 -10.45 -11.70 -13.24
N ILE A 278 -11.57 -11.42 -13.90
CA ILE A 278 -12.36 -12.48 -14.54
C ILE A 278 -11.51 -13.06 -15.68
N PRO A 279 -11.34 -14.40 -15.78
CA PRO A 279 -10.68 -14.99 -16.92
C PRO A 279 -11.41 -14.58 -18.20
N CYS A 280 -10.68 -14.04 -19.19
CA CYS A 280 -11.24 -13.88 -20.53
C CYS A 280 -11.51 -15.28 -21.07
N GLU A 281 -12.78 -15.62 -21.29
CA GLU A 281 -13.18 -16.79 -22.09
C GLU A 281 -12.90 -16.56 -23.58
#